data_AF-A0A2H5W2M4-F1
#
_entry.id   AF-A0A2H5W2M4-F1
#
_cell.length_a   1.000
_cell.length_b   1.000
_cell.length_c   1.000
_cell.angle_alpha   90.00
_cell.angle_beta   90.00
_cell.angle_gamma   90.00
#
_symmetry.space_group_name_H-M   'P 1'
#
loop_
_entity.id
_entity.type
_entity.pdbx_description
1 polymer ?
#
loop_
_entity_poly.entity_id
_entity_poly.type
_entity_poly.pdbx_seq_one_letter_code
_entity_poly.pdbx_strand_id
1 'polypeptide(L)'
;MKLRGLGLLLSALLWSNLHFLRASQLPPPPPVREEGWTLVTVLVGNVDEDPDLEYLVVLRAMPRDANAEGGVRLRFFDFDPESRTWMPTEITNESQESESRLFPPETAVTLEDITHDGRAEIIIRSRKPAESPGQAQGLTILTKQGRYLRQLFTSWEGAPELCDLDGDRIMEIVLYAEYVGPLSPEDAVLYPAQVFAYEGGAFRRASPLRYAAHFAETARAARAAYEALKRQWGSPPGTEHDPRKLFRSIAHVLLVHRTAEDIEGMRAYYLAERSWLRAQLPPVYLQALDDLLTPQASLRR
;
A
#
# COMPACT_ATOMS: atom_id res chain seq x y z
N MET A 1 -28.76 -13.68 48.61
CA MET A 1 -27.89 -14.84 48.90
C MET A 1 -27.27 -15.31 47.59
N LYS A 2 -25.93 -15.36 47.53
CA LYS A 2 -25.04 -16.10 46.58
C LYS A 2 -25.12 -15.67 45.10
N LEU A 3 -24.15 -15.04 44.42
CA LEU A 3 -22.67 -15.13 44.35
C LEU A 3 -22.13 -16.49 43.86
N ARG A 4 -21.27 -16.42 42.82
CA ARG A 4 -20.39 -17.41 42.12
C ARG A 4 -20.81 -17.65 40.66
N GLY A 5 -19.96 -17.68 39.65
CA GLY A 5 -18.48 -17.67 39.49
C GLY A 5 -18.19 -18.26 38.08
N LEU A 6 -17.46 -17.56 37.21
CA LEU A 6 -16.00 -17.69 36.97
C LEU A 6 -15.56 -18.92 36.16
N GLY A 7 -14.83 -18.69 35.05
CA GLY A 7 -13.85 -19.62 34.44
C GLY A 7 -14.04 -19.85 32.94
N LEU A 8 -13.27 -19.21 32.04
CA LEU A 8 -11.88 -19.50 31.58
C LEU A 8 -11.74 -20.68 30.61
N LEU A 9 -11.16 -20.37 29.43
CA LEU A 9 -10.28 -21.16 28.54
C LEU A 9 -10.13 -20.31 27.25
N LEU A 10 -9.08 -19.57 26.89
CA LEU A 10 -7.63 -19.56 27.15
C LEU A 10 -6.87 -20.83 26.73
N SER A 11 -6.46 -20.82 25.44
CA SER A 11 -5.35 -21.60 24.86
C SER A 11 -5.30 -21.31 23.35
N ALA A 12 -4.20 -21.05 22.64
CA ALA A 12 -2.78 -20.79 22.91
C ALA A 12 -2.21 -20.39 21.51
N LEU A 13 -1.57 -19.21 21.31
CA LEU A 13 -0.11 -19.03 21.24
C LEU A 13 0.70 -20.30 20.99
N LEU A 14 1.51 -20.31 19.91
CA LEU A 14 2.82 -20.97 19.61
C LEU A 14 2.96 -20.81 18.06
N TRP A 15 3.96 -20.23 17.39
CA TRP A 15 5.33 -19.83 17.70
C TRP A 15 5.81 -18.80 16.66
N SER A 16 6.35 -17.68 17.13
CA SER A 16 7.54 -17.06 16.56
C SER A 16 8.31 -16.47 17.73
N ASN A 17 9.50 -17.00 17.98
CA ASN A 17 10.44 -16.49 18.99
C ASN A 17 11.01 -15.15 18.51
N LEU A 18 10.18 -14.11 18.50
CA LEU A 18 10.66 -12.74 18.58
C LEU A 18 10.96 -12.46 20.04
N HIS A 19 12.15 -11.93 20.29
CA HIS A 19 12.52 -11.35 21.58
C HIS A 19 11.46 -10.31 21.98
N PHE A 20 10.43 -10.75 22.70
CA PHE A 20 9.52 -9.89 23.44
C PHE A 20 10.33 -9.29 24.59
N LEU A 21 11.10 -8.24 24.31
CA LEU A 21 11.47 -7.28 25.34
C LEU A 21 10.16 -6.77 25.90
N ARG A 22 9.90 -7.07 27.18
CA ARG A 22 8.76 -6.51 27.91
C ARG A 22 8.80 -4.99 27.73
N ALA A 23 7.64 -4.36 27.54
CA ALA A 23 7.50 -2.90 27.48
C ALA A 23 8.13 -2.14 28.67
N SER A 24 8.53 -2.83 29.74
CA SER A 24 9.28 -2.31 30.89
C SER A 24 10.81 -2.27 30.73
N GLN A 25 11.37 -2.71 29.59
CA GLN A 25 12.82 -2.73 29.32
C GLN A 25 13.26 -1.76 28.21
N LEU A 26 12.31 -1.11 27.52
CA LEU A 26 12.65 -0.12 26.51
C LEU A 26 13.05 1.21 27.18
N PRO A 27 14.16 1.84 26.77
CA PRO A 27 14.51 3.19 27.17
C PRO A 27 13.35 4.18 26.95
N PRO A 28 13.21 5.23 27.78
CA PRO A 28 12.17 6.24 27.57
C PRO A 28 12.45 7.05 26.29
N PRO A 29 11.45 7.40 25.46
CA PRO A 29 11.68 8.05 24.17
C PRO A 29 12.56 9.31 24.28
N PRO A 30 13.39 9.61 23.26
CA PRO A 30 14.32 10.73 23.30
C PRO A 30 13.60 12.06 23.54
N PRO A 31 14.13 12.93 24.43
CA PRO A 31 13.56 14.25 24.65
C PRO A 31 13.92 15.16 23.48
N VAL A 32 13.03 15.26 22.48
CA VAL A 32 13.25 16.13 21.32
C VAL A 32 12.57 17.47 21.53
N ARG A 33 13.38 18.53 21.65
CA ARG A 33 12.94 19.92 21.59
C ARG A 33 13.73 20.62 20.51
N GLU A 34 13.06 20.95 19.41
CA GLU A 34 13.69 21.67 18.33
C GLU A 34 12.85 22.85 17.88
N GLU A 35 13.50 24.00 17.74
CA GLU A 35 12.83 25.25 17.46
C GLU A 35 12.19 25.24 16.06
N GLY A 36 10.87 25.45 16.01
CA GLY A 36 10.11 25.39 14.76
C GLY A 36 9.73 23.98 14.31
N TRP A 37 9.89 22.96 15.16
CA TRP A 37 9.46 21.59 14.88
C TRP A 37 8.59 21.05 16.02
N THR A 38 7.59 20.25 15.66
CA THR A 38 6.73 19.54 16.62
C THR A 38 6.86 18.05 16.42
N LEU A 39 6.93 17.32 17.53
CA LEU A 39 6.91 15.86 17.55
C LEU A 39 5.59 15.33 17.00
N VAL A 40 5.66 14.48 15.98
CA VAL A 40 4.50 13.74 15.45
C VAL A 40 4.40 12.39 16.15
N THR A 41 5.49 11.62 16.10
CA THR A 41 5.56 10.29 16.71
C THR A 41 7.01 9.86 16.93
N VAL A 42 7.20 8.84 17.76
CA VAL A 42 8.47 8.13 17.96
C VAL A 42 8.23 6.66 17.66
N LEU A 43 9.01 6.10 16.76
CA LEU A 43 9.00 4.70 16.38
C LEU A 43 10.27 4.05 16.91
N VAL A 44 10.20 2.77 17.27
CA VAL A 44 11.32 2.00 17.83
C VAL A 44 11.38 0.67 17.11
N GLY A 45 12.57 0.29 16.66
CA GLY A 45 12.79 -0.98 15.98
C GLY A 45 14.26 -1.22 15.68
N ASN A 46 14.59 -2.46 15.34
CA ASN A 46 15.86 -2.76 14.69
C ASN A 46 15.74 -2.30 13.24
N VAL A 47 16.46 -1.25 12.84
CA VAL A 47 16.40 -0.66 11.49
C VAL A 47 17.74 -0.75 10.74
N ASP A 48 18.76 -1.35 11.36
CA ASP A 48 20.14 -1.36 10.88
C ASP A 48 20.77 -2.76 10.99
N GLU A 49 22.02 -2.91 10.56
CA GLU A 49 22.80 -4.15 10.73
C GLU A 49 23.12 -4.46 12.19
N ASP A 50 23.18 -3.44 13.03
CA ASP A 50 23.33 -3.60 14.48
C ASP A 50 21.98 -4.08 15.06
N PRO A 51 21.93 -5.21 15.77
CA PRO A 51 20.70 -5.71 16.38
C PRO A 51 20.13 -4.78 17.47
N ASP A 52 20.86 -3.74 17.88
CA ASP A 52 20.38 -2.77 18.84
C ASP A 52 19.19 -1.96 18.31
N LEU A 53 18.27 -1.64 19.22
CA LEU A 53 17.05 -0.89 18.88
C LEU A 53 17.38 0.59 18.69
N GLU A 54 16.99 1.14 17.55
CA GLU A 54 17.10 2.57 17.26
C GLU A 54 15.75 3.25 17.37
N TYR A 55 15.77 4.53 17.73
CA TYR A 55 14.59 5.37 17.86
C TYR A 55 14.49 6.31 16.67
N LEU A 56 13.44 6.13 15.87
CA LEU A 56 13.10 7.01 14.76
C LEU A 56 12.08 8.05 15.23
N VAL A 57 12.52 9.31 15.31
CA VAL A 57 11.68 10.45 15.67
C VAL A 57 11.18 11.14 14.41
N VAL A 58 9.86 11.28 14.31
CA VAL A 58 9.17 11.94 13.21
C VAL A 58 8.75 13.33 13.64
N LEU A 59 9.25 14.35 12.93
CA LEU A 59 9.06 15.76 13.26
C LEU A 59 8.31 16.46 12.13
N ARG A 60 7.39 17.37 12.48
CA ARG A 60 6.67 18.23 11.55
C ARG A 60 7.10 19.67 11.71
N ALA A 61 7.36 20.35 10.60
CA ALA A 61 7.65 21.77 10.60
C ALA A 61 6.44 22.55 11.12
N MET A 62 6.66 23.45 12.08
CA MET A 62 5.66 24.40 12.52
C MET A 62 5.50 25.48 11.45
N PRO A 63 4.28 25.82 11.02
CA PRO A 63 4.08 26.93 10.10
C PRO A 63 4.57 28.21 10.78
N ARG A 64 5.68 28.77 10.29
CA ARG A 64 6.19 30.06 10.76
C ARG A 64 5.39 31.20 10.11
N ASP A 65 5.14 31.08 8.80
CA ASP A 65 4.36 32.00 7.97
C ASP A 65 3.51 31.23 6.94
N ALA A 66 2.50 31.88 6.33
CA ALA A 66 1.60 31.26 5.35
C ALA A 66 2.29 30.71 4.08
N ASN A 67 3.53 31.15 3.81
CA ASN A 67 4.33 30.76 2.65
C ASN A 67 5.49 29.80 3.01
N ALA A 68 5.64 29.41 4.28
CA ALA A 68 6.70 28.49 4.67
C ALA A 68 6.41 27.09 4.13
N GLU A 69 7.38 26.48 3.43
CA GLU A 69 7.30 25.08 3.03
C GLU A 69 7.21 24.19 4.28
N GLY A 70 6.00 23.69 4.55
CA GLY A 70 5.76 22.71 5.60
C GLY A 70 6.28 21.34 5.18
N GLY A 71 6.55 20.48 6.15
CA GLY A 71 6.95 19.11 5.86
C GLY A 71 7.19 18.25 7.08
N VAL A 72 7.40 16.97 6.82
CA VAL A 72 7.81 15.96 7.80
C VAL A 72 9.27 15.62 7.55
N ARG A 73 10.04 15.46 8.62
CA ARG A 73 11.42 14.97 8.55
C ARG A 73 11.67 13.86 9.58
N LEU A 74 12.73 13.13 9.34
CA LEU A 74 13.16 11.98 10.15
C LEU A 74 14.41 12.33 10.95
N ARG A 75 14.52 11.78 12.16
CA ARG A 75 15.70 11.88 13.03
C ARG A 75 15.92 10.54 13.71
N PHE A 76 17.18 10.10 13.77
CA PHE A 76 17.57 8.82 14.35
C PHE A 76 18.30 9.06 15.67
N PHE A 77 18.06 8.18 16.63
CA PHE A 77 18.68 8.25 17.94
C PHE A 77 19.04 6.86 18.45
N ASP A 78 20.30 6.70 18.82
CA ASP A 78 20.81 5.56 19.54
C ASP A 78 20.72 5.81 21.04
N PHE A 79 20.39 4.76 21.81
CA PHE A 79 20.45 4.82 23.27
C PHE A 79 21.78 4.24 23.73
N ASP A 80 22.61 5.05 24.38
CA ASP A 80 23.80 4.57 25.07
C ASP A 80 23.39 4.06 26.47
N PRO A 81 23.42 2.73 26.73
CA PRO A 81 23.01 2.17 28.00
C PRO A 81 23.99 2.50 29.14
N GLU A 82 25.28 2.75 28.84
CA GLU A 82 26.29 3.05 29.85
C GLU A 82 26.10 4.46 30.41
N SER A 83 25.95 5.45 29.53
CA SER A 83 25.69 6.83 29.95
C SER A 83 24.22 7.12 30.23
N ARG A 84 23.31 6.23 29.81
CA ARG A 84 21.85 6.41 29.84
C ARG A 84 21.42 7.68 29.09
N THR A 85 22.10 7.99 27.99
CA THR A 85 21.81 9.17 27.17
C THR A 85 21.43 8.79 25.75
N TRP A 86 20.73 9.72 25.10
CA TRP A 86 20.36 9.62 23.69
C TRP A 86 21.41 10.30 22.84
N MET A 87 21.94 9.58 21.85
CA MET A 87 22.87 10.11 20.88
C MET A 87 22.19 10.25 19.52
N PRO A 88 22.13 11.46 18.93
CA PRO A 88 21.62 11.61 17.57
C PRO A 88 22.53 10.89 16.59
N THR A 89 21.94 10.09 15.70
CA THR A 89 22.64 9.44 14.60
C THR A 89 22.55 10.34 13.38
N GLU A 90 23.65 11.00 13.03
CA GLU A 90 23.70 11.85 11.84
C GLU A 90 23.76 11.01 10.56
N ILE A 91 22.71 11.09 9.74
CA ILE A 91 22.70 10.55 8.38
C ILE A 91 23.59 11.39 7.47
N THR A 92 24.48 10.75 6.72
CA THR A 92 25.45 11.44 5.86
C THR A 92 24.75 12.11 4.67
N ASN A 93 25.34 13.21 4.19
CA ASN A 93 24.88 13.91 2.99
C ASN A 93 25.03 13.10 1.68
N GLU A 94 25.75 11.98 1.73
CA GLU A 94 25.93 11.06 0.59
C GLU A 94 24.74 10.10 0.43
N SER A 95 23.84 10.07 1.42
CA SER A 95 22.60 9.29 1.37
C SER A 95 21.73 9.71 0.18
N GLN A 96 21.09 8.73 -0.48
CA GLN A 96 20.10 9.00 -1.53
C GLN A 96 18.94 9.84 -1.00
N GLU A 97 18.67 9.69 0.30
CA GLU A 97 17.73 10.48 1.06
C GLU A 97 18.46 11.12 2.23
N SER A 98 18.42 12.44 2.33
CA SER A 98 19.00 13.15 3.47
C SER A 98 17.97 13.37 4.57
N GLU A 99 18.45 13.48 5.80
CA GLU A 99 17.71 14.03 6.93
C GLU A 99 17.09 15.42 6.69
N SER A 100 17.63 16.16 5.71
CA SER A 100 17.15 17.48 5.28
C SER A 100 16.03 17.41 4.25
N ARG A 101 15.71 16.24 3.69
CA ARG A 101 14.58 16.09 2.77
C ARG A 101 13.27 16.15 3.53
N LEU A 102 12.42 17.10 3.12
CA LEU A 102 11.09 17.26 3.66
C LEU A 102 10.11 16.39 2.88
N PHE A 103 9.46 15.46 3.58
CA PHE A 103 8.28 14.77 3.06
C PHE A 103 7.07 15.70 3.18
N PRO A 104 6.03 15.53 2.34
CA PRO A 104 4.81 16.32 2.45
C PRO A 104 4.22 16.29 3.88
N PRO A 105 3.54 17.36 4.33
CA PRO A 105 3.02 17.43 5.69
C PRO A 105 1.99 16.33 6.00
N GLU A 106 1.23 15.86 5.01
CA GLU A 106 0.29 14.74 5.14
C GLU A 106 0.97 13.38 4.95
N THR A 107 2.08 13.15 5.64
CA THR A 107 2.83 11.90 5.59
C THR A 107 2.64 11.06 6.85
N ALA A 108 2.39 9.76 6.67
CA ALA A 108 2.45 8.75 7.71
C ALA A 108 3.75 7.94 7.58
N VAL A 109 4.36 7.61 8.73
CA VAL A 109 5.62 6.85 8.78
C VAL A 109 5.41 5.63 9.68
N THR A 110 5.81 4.45 9.21
CA THR A 110 5.80 3.20 9.96
C THR A 110 7.16 2.49 9.85
N LEU A 111 7.43 1.56 10.77
CA LEU A 111 8.57 0.65 10.73
C LEU A 111 8.05 -0.78 10.63
N GLU A 112 8.41 -1.49 9.56
CA GLU A 112 7.96 -2.86 9.31
C GLU A 112 9.08 -3.64 8.60
N ASP A 113 9.36 -4.88 9.02
CA ASP A 113 10.28 -5.79 8.32
C ASP A 113 9.54 -6.43 7.14
N ILE A 114 9.65 -5.78 5.97
CA ILE A 114 8.94 -6.18 4.75
C ILE A 114 9.83 -7.00 3.82
N THR A 115 11.13 -7.00 4.06
CA THR A 115 12.11 -7.82 3.33
C THR A 115 12.38 -9.17 4.00
N HIS A 116 11.82 -9.37 5.20
CA HIS A 116 11.97 -10.55 6.05
C HIS A 116 13.43 -10.88 6.40
N ASP A 117 14.26 -9.84 6.56
CA ASP A 117 15.67 -9.97 6.90
C ASP A 117 15.98 -9.70 8.39
N GLY A 118 14.93 -9.45 9.19
CA GLY A 118 15.03 -9.15 10.61
C GLY A 118 15.29 -7.68 10.93
N ARG A 119 15.36 -6.82 9.90
CA ARG A 119 15.45 -5.36 10.02
C ARG A 119 14.17 -4.73 9.50
N ALA A 120 13.70 -3.71 10.19
CA ALA A 120 12.54 -2.94 9.80
C ALA A 120 12.93 -1.89 8.76
N GLU A 121 12.22 -1.89 7.64
CA GLU A 121 12.25 -0.80 6.68
C GLU A 121 11.43 0.39 7.19
N ILE A 122 11.83 1.58 6.77
CA ILE A 122 11.12 2.83 7.02
C ILE A 122 10.12 3.04 5.89
N ILE A 123 8.83 2.94 6.20
CA ILE A 123 7.77 3.06 5.21
C ILE A 123 7.10 4.43 5.36
N ILE A 124 7.12 5.18 4.27
CA ILE A 124 6.66 6.56 4.22
C ILE A 124 5.51 6.65 3.22
N ARG A 125 4.31 6.91 3.75
CA ARG A 125 3.09 7.07 2.94
C ARG A 125 2.70 8.53 2.92
N SER A 126 2.95 9.19 1.79
CA SER A 126 2.54 10.58 1.57
C SER A 126 1.14 10.62 0.99
N ARG A 127 0.23 11.36 1.61
CA ARG A 127 -1.11 11.59 1.08
C ARG A 127 -1.10 12.93 0.33
N LYS A 128 -1.09 12.91 -1.00
CA LYS A 128 -1.44 14.13 -1.74
C LYS A 128 -2.96 14.33 -1.64
N PRO A 129 -3.48 15.57 -1.56
CA PRO A 129 -4.85 15.84 -1.95
C PRO A 129 -5.01 15.33 -3.38
N ALA A 130 -5.92 14.38 -3.59
CA ALA A 130 -6.08 13.74 -4.89
C ALA A 130 -7.49 13.89 -5.41
N GLU A 131 -7.56 14.13 -6.72
CA GLU A 131 -8.81 14.26 -7.46
C GLU A 131 -9.39 12.89 -7.81
N SER A 132 -8.57 11.83 -7.81
CA SER A 132 -8.98 10.45 -8.04
C SER A 132 -8.34 9.44 -7.06
N PRO A 133 -8.97 8.26 -6.85
CA PRO A 133 -8.49 7.24 -5.90
C PRO A 133 -7.01 6.80 -6.09
N GLY A 134 -6.56 6.66 -7.34
CA GLY A 134 -5.22 6.20 -7.73
C GLY A 134 -4.12 7.25 -7.56
N GLN A 135 -4.50 8.52 -7.39
CA GLN A 135 -3.58 9.63 -7.15
C GLN A 135 -3.37 9.92 -5.64
N ALA A 136 -4.17 9.29 -4.77
CA ALA A 136 -4.29 9.68 -3.36
C ALA A 136 -3.08 9.35 -2.48
N GLN A 137 -2.17 8.48 -2.93
CA GLN A 137 -1.12 7.94 -2.08
C GLN A 137 0.18 7.74 -2.86
N GLY A 138 1.28 8.21 -2.27
CA GLY A 138 2.64 7.84 -2.63
C GLY A 138 3.25 6.94 -1.56
N LEU A 139 4.23 6.14 -1.95
CA LEU A 139 4.98 5.24 -1.08
C LEU A 139 6.47 5.42 -1.34
N THR A 140 7.21 5.70 -0.28
CA THR A 140 8.68 5.65 -0.27
C THR A 140 9.11 4.65 0.79
N ILE A 141 10.05 3.77 0.45
CA ILE A 141 10.58 2.75 1.34
C ILE A 141 12.07 2.96 1.44
N LEU A 142 12.56 3.15 2.66
CA LEU A 142 13.98 3.35 2.95
C LEU A 142 14.49 2.22 3.84
N THR A 143 15.77 1.91 3.69
CA THR A 143 16.53 1.08 4.64
C THR A 143 17.72 1.89 5.15
N LYS A 144 18.11 1.67 6.40
CA LYS A 144 19.29 2.29 7.01
C LYS A 144 20.45 1.30 7.00
N GLN A 145 21.64 1.80 6.71
CA GLN A 145 22.89 1.07 6.69
C GLN A 145 23.96 1.92 7.38
N GLY A 146 24.12 1.74 8.68
CA GLY A 146 24.89 2.64 9.53
C GLY A 146 24.36 4.07 9.44
N ARG A 147 25.19 4.99 8.95
CA ARG A 147 24.83 6.41 8.76
C ARG A 147 24.23 6.72 7.39
N TYR A 148 23.88 5.71 6.62
CA TYR A 148 23.39 5.86 5.24
C TYR A 148 21.92 5.48 5.13
N LEU A 149 21.11 6.34 4.49
CA LEU A 149 19.75 5.98 4.07
C LEU A 149 19.74 5.63 2.59
N ARG A 150 19.31 4.41 2.29
CA ARG A 150 19.13 3.90 0.93
C ARG A 150 17.65 3.82 0.59
N GLN A 151 17.27 4.35 -0.57
CA GLN A 151 15.92 4.21 -1.08
C GLN A 151 15.76 2.83 -1.74
N LEU A 152 14.86 2.00 -1.21
CA LEU A 152 14.51 0.70 -1.79
C LEU A 152 13.42 0.83 -2.87
N PHE A 153 12.50 1.78 -2.69
CA PHE A 153 11.40 2.05 -3.61
C PHE A 153 10.88 3.48 -3.45
N THR A 154 10.38 4.08 -4.54
CA THR A 154 9.56 5.28 -4.47
C THR A 154 8.51 5.31 -5.59
N SER A 155 7.28 5.68 -5.24
CA SER A 155 6.24 6.07 -6.19
C SER A 155 5.40 7.19 -5.59
N TRP A 156 5.03 8.17 -6.40
CA TRP A 156 4.15 9.27 -5.99
C TRP A 156 2.69 9.07 -6.42
N GLU A 157 2.43 8.04 -7.22
CA GLU A 157 1.15 7.76 -7.87
C GLU A 157 0.90 6.25 -7.92
N GLY A 158 -0.33 5.88 -8.30
CA GLY A 158 -0.72 4.50 -8.54
C GLY A 158 -1.12 3.74 -7.28
N ALA A 159 -1.57 4.44 -6.24
CA ALA A 159 -2.07 3.88 -4.98
C ALA A 159 -1.29 2.62 -4.50
N PRO A 160 0.03 2.74 -4.25
CA PRO A 160 0.88 1.62 -3.88
C PRO A 160 0.40 0.90 -2.62
N GLU A 161 0.28 -0.43 -2.69
CA GLU A 161 -0.05 -1.29 -1.56
C GLU A 161 1.09 -2.31 -1.30
N LEU A 162 1.34 -2.60 -0.02
CA LEU A 162 2.24 -3.68 0.39
C LEU A 162 1.42 -4.93 0.67
N CYS A 163 1.72 -6.01 -0.04
CA CYS A 163 0.98 -7.27 0.01
C CYS A 163 1.94 -8.45 -0.12
N ASP A 164 1.80 -9.45 0.72
CA ASP A 164 2.45 -10.76 0.54
C ASP A 164 1.63 -11.55 -0.51
N LEU A 165 2.15 -11.65 -1.73
CA LEU A 165 1.41 -12.23 -2.86
C LEU A 165 1.59 -13.75 -2.99
N ASP A 166 2.70 -14.32 -2.49
CA ASP A 166 3.01 -15.74 -2.63
C ASP A 166 3.16 -16.50 -1.29
N GLY A 167 3.03 -15.80 -0.16
CA GLY A 167 3.03 -16.36 1.19
C GLY A 167 4.41 -16.57 1.78
N ASP A 168 5.47 -16.00 1.20
CA ASP A 168 6.84 -16.13 1.65
C ASP A 168 7.23 -15.15 2.79
N ARG A 169 6.29 -14.27 3.17
CA ARG A 169 6.41 -13.19 4.17
C ARG A 169 7.27 -12.01 3.75
N ILE A 170 7.80 -12.02 2.53
CA ILE A 170 8.38 -10.85 1.90
C ILE A 170 7.23 -10.10 1.23
N MET A 171 7.07 -8.81 1.52
CA MET A 171 5.98 -8.04 0.93
C MET A 171 6.36 -7.65 -0.49
N GLU A 172 5.46 -7.82 -1.44
CA GLU A 172 5.50 -7.13 -2.73
C GLU A 172 4.83 -5.76 -2.66
N ILE A 173 5.19 -4.91 -3.62
CA ILE A 173 4.50 -3.65 -3.85
C ILE A 173 3.60 -3.81 -5.08
N VAL A 174 2.31 -3.62 -4.89
CA VAL A 174 1.32 -3.57 -5.97
C VAL A 174 1.03 -2.11 -6.31
N LEU A 175 1.34 -1.69 -7.54
CA LEU A 175 0.87 -0.41 -8.09
C LEU A 175 -0.39 -0.63 -8.90
N TYR A 176 -1.40 0.16 -8.60
CA TYR A 176 -2.68 0.19 -9.29
C TYR A 176 -2.71 1.25 -10.37
N ALA A 177 -3.41 0.94 -11.46
CA ALA A 177 -3.79 1.93 -12.46
C ALA A 177 -5.29 2.20 -12.39
N GLU A 178 -5.69 3.33 -12.96
CA GLU A 178 -7.08 3.72 -13.08
C GLU A 178 -7.59 3.44 -14.49
N TYR A 179 -8.78 2.86 -14.57
CA TYR A 179 -9.58 2.83 -15.78
C TYR A 179 -10.85 3.65 -15.57
N VAL A 180 -10.90 4.80 -16.24
CA VAL A 180 -12.04 5.72 -16.18
C VAL A 180 -13.10 5.32 -17.21
N GLY A 181 -12.69 5.11 -18.47
CA GLY A 181 -13.64 4.85 -19.55
C GLY A 181 -14.71 5.95 -19.64
N PRO A 182 -16.01 5.61 -19.69
CA PRO A 182 -17.12 6.57 -19.71
C PRO A 182 -17.57 7.02 -18.31
N LEU A 183 -16.80 6.72 -17.26
CA LEU A 183 -17.07 7.17 -15.89
C LEU A 183 -16.43 8.54 -15.64
N SER A 184 -16.74 9.13 -14.49
CA SER A 184 -15.97 10.24 -13.96
C SER A 184 -14.76 9.73 -13.17
N PRO A 185 -13.70 10.55 -12.96
CA PRO A 185 -12.50 10.14 -12.24
C PRO A 185 -12.76 9.59 -10.83
N GLU A 186 -13.74 10.12 -10.11
CA GLU A 186 -14.14 9.64 -8.78
C GLU A 186 -14.75 8.23 -8.79
N ASP A 187 -15.24 7.78 -9.94
CA ASP A 187 -15.82 6.47 -10.16
C ASP A 187 -14.85 5.49 -10.85
N ALA A 188 -13.59 5.87 -11.06
CA ALA A 188 -12.60 5.05 -11.74
C ALA A 188 -12.51 3.63 -11.16
N VAL A 189 -12.22 2.67 -12.04
CA VAL A 189 -11.93 1.29 -11.67
C VAL A 189 -10.44 1.16 -11.43
N LEU A 190 -10.04 0.94 -10.17
CA LEU A 190 -8.67 0.57 -9.83
C LEU A 190 -8.43 -0.89 -10.15
N TYR A 191 -7.27 -1.18 -10.73
CA TYR A 191 -6.83 -2.55 -11.00
C TYR A 191 -5.31 -2.65 -10.86
N PRO A 192 -4.77 -3.81 -10.42
CA PRO A 192 -3.33 -3.96 -10.26
C PRO A 192 -2.67 -3.87 -11.64
N ALA A 193 -1.65 -3.03 -11.79
CA ALA A 193 -1.00 -2.76 -13.08
C ALA A 193 0.47 -3.16 -13.08
N GLN A 194 1.16 -3.02 -11.95
CA GLN A 194 2.55 -3.41 -11.79
C GLN A 194 2.76 -4.05 -10.42
N VAL A 195 3.67 -5.02 -10.37
CA VAL A 195 4.14 -5.65 -9.13
C VAL A 195 5.64 -5.42 -9.03
N PHE A 196 6.11 -5.11 -7.84
CA PHE A 196 7.54 -5.04 -7.53
C PHE A 196 7.87 -6.03 -6.42
N ALA A 197 8.89 -6.84 -6.67
CA ALA A 197 9.43 -7.81 -5.72
C ALA A 197 10.77 -7.32 -5.18
N TYR A 198 11.09 -7.70 -3.95
CA TYR A 198 12.40 -7.39 -3.38
C TYR A 198 13.46 -8.34 -3.94
N GLU A 199 14.38 -7.81 -4.75
CA GLU A 199 15.41 -8.60 -5.43
C GLU A 199 16.74 -7.84 -5.49
N GLY A 200 17.80 -8.46 -4.94
CA GLY A 200 19.15 -7.91 -4.98
C GLY A 200 19.26 -6.56 -4.25
N GLY A 201 18.57 -6.42 -3.11
CA GLY A 201 18.65 -5.25 -2.24
C GLY A 201 17.79 -4.05 -2.66
N ALA A 202 16.83 -4.21 -3.58
CA ALA A 202 15.89 -3.17 -3.97
C ALA A 202 14.58 -3.78 -4.51
N PHE A 203 13.51 -2.99 -4.54
CA PHE A 203 12.27 -3.40 -5.20
C PHE A 203 12.38 -3.24 -6.71
N ARG A 204 12.18 -4.34 -7.45
CA ARG A 204 12.28 -4.39 -8.90
C ARG A 204 10.98 -4.88 -9.49
N ARG A 205 10.63 -4.38 -10.67
CA ARG A 205 9.42 -4.80 -11.37
C ARG A 205 9.48 -6.31 -11.64
N ALA A 206 8.48 -7.02 -11.13
CA ALA A 206 8.30 -8.45 -11.31
C ALA A 206 7.29 -8.74 -12.43
N SER A 207 7.42 -9.90 -13.06
CA SER A 207 6.41 -10.40 -13.99
C SER A 207 5.16 -10.83 -13.21
N PRO A 208 3.94 -10.44 -13.63
CA PRO A 208 2.70 -10.92 -13.00
C PRO A 208 2.57 -12.46 -13.01
N LEU A 209 3.21 -13.15 -13.96
CA LEU A 209 3.22 -14.61 -14.04
C LEU A 209 3.86 -15.28 -12.81
N ARG A 210 4.80 -14.61 -12.13
CA ARG A 210 5.37 -15.08 -10.86
C ARG A 210 4.28 -15.27 -9.80
N TYR A 211 3.27 -14.41 -9.81
CA TYR A 211 2.17 -14.36 -8.84
C TYR A 211 0.85 -14.82 -9.46
N ALA A 212 0.90 -15.73 -10.43
CA ALA A 212 -0.28 -16.18 -11.18
C ALA A 212 -1.38 -16.76 -10.28
N ALA A 213 -1.02 -17.46 -9.19
CA ALA A 213 -1.99 -17.99 -8.24
C ALA A 213 -2.81 -16.86 -7.58
N HIS A 214 -2.12 -15.84 -7.05
CA HIS A 214 -2.76 -14.66 -6.46
C HIS A 214 -3.69 -13.97 -7.45
N PHE A 215 -3.22 -13.68 -8.67
CA PHE A 215 -4.05 -13.02 -9.67
C PHE A 215 -5.24 -13.87 -10.13
N ALA A 216 -5.12 -15.20 -10.16
CA ALA A 216 -6.25 -16.09 -10.40
C ALA A 216 -7.28 -16.04 -9.26
N GLU A 217 -6.85 -15.89 -7.99
CA GLU A 217 -7.76 -15.68 -6.86
C GLU A 217 -8.50 -14.34 -6.99
N THR A 218 -7.77 -13.27 -7.29
CA THR A 218 -8.32 -11.93 -7.51
C THR A 218 -9.34 -11.93 -8.65
N ALA A 219 -9.05 -12.62 -9.77
CA ALA A 219 -9.98 -12.76 -10.89
C ALA A 219 -11.25 -13.51 -10.47
N ARG A 220 -11.11 -14.61 -9.71
CA ARG A 220 -12.26 -15.37 -9.17
C ARG A 220 -13.11 -14.51 -8.23
N ALA A 221 -12.49 -13.72 -7.35
CA ALA A 221 -13.18 -12.83 -6.42
C ALA A 221 -13.94 -11.71 -7.16
N ALA A 222 -13.29 -11.06 -8.14
CA ALA A 222 -13.92 -10.04 -8.98
C ALA A 222 -15.14 -10.61 -9.73
N ARG A 223 -15.00 -11.81 -10.30
CA ARG A 223 -16.11 -12.51 -10.97
C ARG A 223 -17.24 -12.82 -10.00
N ALA A 224 -16.94 -13.36 -8.82
CA ALA A 224 -17.97 -13.68 -7.83
C ALA A 224 -18.75 -12.43 -7.39
N ALA A 225 -18.08 -11.28 -7.23
CA ALA A 225 -18.71 -10.00 -6.92
C ALA A 225 -19.63 -9.53 -8.06
N TYR A 226 -19.19 -9.61 -9.31
CA TYR A 226 -20.02 -9.29 -10.48
C TYR A 226 -21.25 -10.21 -10.58
N GLU A 227 -21.09 -11.53 -10.41
CA GLU A 227 -22.21 -12.46 -10.45
C GLU A 227 -23.20 -12.25 -9.30
N ALA A 228 -22.72 -11.79 -8.13
CA ALA A 228 -23.58 -11.39 -7.03
C ALA A 228 -24.40 -10.14 -7.38
N LEU A 229 -23.76 -9.12 -7.98
CA LEU A 229 -24.43 -7.93 -8.47
C LEU A 229 -25.48 -8.25 -9.55
N LYS A 230 -25.12 -9.09 -10.52
CA LYS A 230 -25.99 -9.56 -11.60
C LYS A 230 -27.23 -10.29 -11.07
N ARG A 231 -27.09 -11.12 -10.03
CA ARG A 231 -28.24 -11.77 -9.37
C ARG A 231 -29.18 -10.76 -8.71
N GLN A 232 -28.63 -9.74 -8.05
CA GLN A 232 -29.44 -8.65 -7.46
C GLN A 232 -30.14 -7.82 -8.55
N TRP A 233 -29.52 -7.70 -9.73
CA TRP A 233 -30.11 -7.02 -10.88
C TRP A 233 -31.40 -7.67 -11.39
N GLY A 234 -31.58 -8.98 -11.18
CA GLY A 234 -32.81 -9.70 -11.53
C GLY A 234 -33.90 -9.70 -10.44
N SER A 235 -33.70 -8.95 -9.34
CA SER A 235 -34.62 -8.91 -8.19
C SER A 235 -35.80 -7.92 -8.43
N PRO A 236 -36.87 -7.92 -7.60
CA PRO A 236 -38.19 -7.41 -7.98
C PRO A 236 -38.26 -5.93 -8.43
N PRO A 237 -39.31 -5.55 -9.18
CA PRO A 237 -39.50 -4.19 -9.70
C PRO A 237 -39.57 -3.14 -8.58
N GLY A 238 -38.83 -2.05 -8.77
CA GLY A 238 -38.71 -0.94 -7.81
C GLY A 238 -37.26 -0.64 -7.37
N THR A 239 -36.32 -1.53 -7.70
CA THR A 239 -34.88 -1.28 -7.48
C THR A 239 -34.34 -0.42 -8.63
N GLU A 240 -33.89 0.80 -8.34
CA GLU A 240 -33.18 1.61 -9.33
C GLU A 240 -31.83 0.95 -9.61
N HIS A 241 -31.62 0.52 -10.85
CA HIS A 241 -30.38 -0.09 -11.28
C HIS A 241 -29.44 0.99 -11.82
N ASP A 242 -28.28 1.18 -11.19
CA ASP A 242 -27.26 2.12 -11.63
C ASP A 242 -26.33 1.44 -12.66
N PRO A 243 -26.41 1.78 -13.98
CA PRO A 243 -25.59 1.16 -15.01
C PRO A 243 -24.09 1.35 -14.77
N ARG A 244 -23.68 2.41 -14.06
CA ARG A 244 -22.27 2.66 -13.70
C ARG A 244 -21.74 1.56 -12.80
N LYS A 245 -22.52 1.12 -11.80
CA LYS A 245 -22.11 0.04 -10.90
C LYS A 245 -21.92 -1.27 -11.64
N LEU A 246 -22.82 -1.59 -12.57
CA LEU A 246 -22.70 -2.79 -13.40
C LEU A 246 -21.47 -2.72 -14.30
N PHE A 247 -21.29 -1.59 -15.01
CA PHE A 247 -20.13 -1.36 -15.85
C PHE A 247 -18.81 -1.46 -15.06
N ARG A 248 -18.71 -0.79 -13.91
CA ARG A 248 -17.52 -0.85 -13.04
C ARG A 248 -17.20 -2.28 -12.64
N SER A 249 -18.22 -3.05 -12.27
CA SER A 249 -18.05 -4.43 -11.83
C SER A 249 -17.55 -5.34 -12.95
N ILE A 250 -18.12 -5.27 -14.17
CA ILE A 250 -17.62 -6.08 -15.29
C ILE A 250 -16.25 -5.60 -15.79
N ALA A 251 -16.03 -4.28 -15.85
CA ALA A 251 -14.73 -3.72 -16.23
C ALA A 251 -13.62 -4.19 -15.28
N HIS A 252 -13.89 -4.23 -13.97
CA HIS A 252 -12.95 -4.75 -12.98
C HIS A 252 -12.57 -6.23 -13.26
N VAL A 253 -13.55 -7.09 -13.57
CA VAL A 253 -13.27 -8.49 -13.95
C VAL A 253 -12.34 -8.54 -15.15
N LEU A 254 -12.64 -7.79 -16.21
CA LEU A 254 -11.85 -7.78 -17.44
C LEU A 254 -10.43 -7.25 -17.23
N LEU A 255 -10.28 -6.19 -16.42
CA LEU A 255 -8.98 -5.61 -16.09
C LEU A 255 -8.11 -6.57 -15.27
N VAL A 256 -8.69 -7.30 -14.32
CA VAL A 256 -7.93 -8.30 -13.53
C VAL A 256 -7.46 -9.46 -14.39
N HIS A 257 -8.28 -9.96 -15.33
CA HIS A 257 -7.82 -10.97 -16.29
C HIS A 257 -6.66 -10.43 -17.16
N ARG A 258 -6.73 -9.16 -17.57
CA ARG A 258 -5.66 -8.51 -18.33
C ARG A 258 -4.36 -8.42 -17.52
N THR A 259 -4.45 -8.08 -16.24
CA THR A 259 -3.30 -8.06 -15.31
C THR A 259 -2.67 -9.43 -15.17
N ALA A 260 -3.48 -10.48 -15.11
CA ALA A 260 -3.03 -11.87 -15.05
C ALA A 260 -2.47 -12.39 -16.39
N GLU A 261 -2.39 -11.54 -17.42
CA GLU A 261 -2.04 -11.89 -18.81
C GLU A 261 -2.98 -12.93 -19.45
N ASP A 262 -4.17 -13.15 -18.87
CA ASP A 262 -5.20 -14.08 -19.35
C ASP A 262 -6.16 -13.41 -20.35
N ILE A 263 -5.63 -13.05 -21.51
CA ILE A 263 -6.39 -12.35 -22.57
C ILE A 263 -7.48 -13.24 -23.17
N GLU A 264 -7.23 -14.54 -23.27
CA GLU A 264 -8.22 -15.49 -23.80
C GLU A 264 -9.39 -15.66 -22.83
N GLY A 265 -9.13 -15.84 -21.54
CA GLY A 265 -10.14 -15.90 -20.50
C GLY A 265 -10.95 -14.61 -20.40
N MET A 266 -10.28 -13.45 -20.46
CA MET A 266 -10.93 -12.13 -20.53
C MET A 266 -11.95 -12.06 -21.69
N ARG A 267 -11.53 -12.44 -22.90
CA ARG A 267 -12.36 -12.39 -24.10
C ARG A 267 -13.52 -13.39 -24.02
N ALA A 268 -13.24 -14.63 -23.62
CA ALA A 268 -14.26 -15.67 -23.49
C ALA A 268 -15.33 -15.25 -22.48
N TYR A 269 -14.92 -14.70 -21.33
CA TYR A 269 -15.83 -14.23 -20.31
C TYR A 269 -16.71 -13.09 -20.82
N TYR A 270 -16.13 -12.05 -21.44
CA TYR A 270 -16.92 -10.95 -21.97
C TYR A 270 -17.91 -11.40 -23.05
N LEU A 271 -17.49 -12.27 -23.98
CA LEU A 271 -18.38 -12.73 -25.06
C LEU A 271 -19.58 -13.51 -24.54
N ALA A 272 -19.40 -14.30 -23.47
CA ALA A 272 -20.50 -14.98 -22.80
C ALA A 272 -21.49 -13.99 -22.17
N GLU A 273 -20.99 -12.90 -21.59
CA GLU A 273 -21.80 -11.88 -20.91
C GLU A 273 -22.41 -10.83 -21.88
N ARG A 274 -21.83 -10.66 -23.07
CA ARG A 274 -22.13 -9.54 -23.98
C ARG A 274 -23.61 -9.42 -24.35
N SER A 275 -24.30 -10.55 -24.56
CA SER A 275 -25.72 -10.54 -24.93
C SER A 275 -26.59 -9.99 -23.81
N TRP A 276 -26.32 -10.39 -22.56
CA TRP A 276 -27.02 -9.89 -21.39
C TRP A 276 -26.67 -8.43 -21.11
N LEU A 277 -25.39 -8.07 -21.17
CA LEU A 277 -24.92 -6.69 -20.98
C LEU A 277 -25.56 -5.72 -21.98
N ARG A 278 -25.75 -6.13 -23.24
CA ARG A 278 -26.44 -5.31 -24.26
C ARG A 278 -27.87 -4.92 -23.90
N ALA A 279 -28.56 -5.74 -23.11
CA ALA A 279 -29.90 -5.45 -22.65
C ALA A 279 -29.93 -4.53 -21.40
N GLN A 280 -28.80 -4.39 -20.69
CA GLN A 280 -28.74 -3.69 -19.40
C GLN A 280 -27.96 -2.38 -19.44
N LEU A 281 -26.95 -2.27 -20.32
CA LEU A 281 -26.03 -1.14 -20.35
C LEU A 281 -26.30 -0.21 -21.55
N PRO A 282 -26.21 1.11 -21.35
CA PRO A 282 -26.18 2.08 -22.44
C PRO A 282 -25.03 1.81 -23.45
N PRO A 283 -25.18 2.21 -24.73
CA PRO A 283 -24.19 1.96 -25.78
C PRO A 283 -22.76 2.43 -25.45
N VAL A 284 -22.61 3.55 -24.75
CA VAL A 284 -21.29 4.11 -24.39
C VAL A 284 -20.49 3.17 -23.50
N TYR A 285 -21.15 2.48 -22.57
CA TYR A 285 -20.51 1.50 -21.69
C TYR A 285 -20.12 0.24 -22.44
N LEU A 286 -20.97 -0.23 -23.35
CA LEU A 286 -20.69 -1.40 -24.19
C LEU A 286 -19.48 -1.16 -25.10
N GLN A 287 -19.40 0.03 -25.72
CA GLN A 287 -18.26 0.41 -26.55
C GLN A 287 -16.97 0.40 -25.73
N ALA A 288 -16.99 0.97 -24.52
CA ALA A 288 -15.83 1.01 -23.64
C ALA A 288 -15.35 -0.40 -23.21
N LEU A 289 -16.27 -1.36 -23.01
CA LEU A 289 -15.92 -2.76 -22.75
C LEU A 289 -15.35 -3.46 -23.99
N ASP A 290 -15.90 -3.18 -25.18
CA ASP A 290 -15.36 -3.67 -26.45
C ASP A 290 -13.92 -3.14 -26.67
N ASP A 291 -13.67 -1.86 -26.33
CA ASP A 291 -12.36 -1.22 -26.46
C ASP A 291 -11.31 -1.84 -25.51
N LEU A 292 -11.70 -2.25 -24.30
CA LEU A 292 -10.80 -2.93 -23.34
C LEU A 292 -10.19 -4.22 -23.91
N LEU A 293 -10.93 -4.92 -24.75
CA LEU A 293 -10.52 -6.19 -25.37
C LEU A 293 -9.60 -6.02 -26.58
N THR A 294 -9.50 -4.78 -27.09
CA THR A 294 -8.64 -4.48 -28.22
C THR A 294 -7.20 -4.32 -27.71
N PRO A 295 -6.21 -5.05 -28.26
CA PRO A 295 -4.81 -4.88 -27.89
C PRO A 295 -4.41 -3.42 -28.09
N GLN A 296 -3.79 -2.79 -27.08
CA GLN A 296 -3.32 -1.38 -27.12
C GLN A 296 -2.17 -1.10 -28.11
N ALA A 297 -1.95 -1.99 -29.10
CA ALA A 297 -0.90 -1.85 -30.11
C ALA A 297 -1.09 -0.63 -31.04
N SER A 298 -2.21 0.08 -30.95
CA SER A 298 -2.60 1.19 -31.85
C SER A 298 -2.62 2.58 -31.22
N LEU A 299 -2.20 2.77 -29.96
CA LEU A 299 -2.19 4.09 -29.28
C LEU A 299 -0.79 4.64 -28.96
N ARG A 300 0.26 4.16 -29.65
CA ARG A 300 1.53 4.89 -29.76
C ARG A 300 1.57 5.63 -31.08
N ARG A 301 1.22 6.92 -31.04
CA ARG A 301 1.73 7.95 -31.96
C ARG A 301 2.19 9.13 -31.13
#